data_AF-A0A661ZDN2-F1
#
_entry.id   AF-A0A661ZDN2-F1
#
_cell.length_a   1.000
_cell.length_b   1.000
_cell.length_c   1.000
_cell.angle_alpha   90.00
_cell.angle_beta   90.00
_cell.angle_gamma   90.00
#
_symmetry.space_group_name_H-M   'P 1'
#
loop_
_entity.id
_entity.type
_entity.pdbx_description
1 polymer ?
#
loop_
_entity_poly.entity_id
_entity_poly.type
_entity_poly.pdbx_seq_one_letter_code
_entity_poly.pdbx_strand_id
1 'polypeptide(L)'
;MPELIIKYKDSKTLEILNDLAKYFDYVISFPKPEKRKEIKINGVTLIEADDSIDITGLSNLFTGKNMNAESLRNEAWQRQK
;
A
#
# COMPACT_ATOMS: atom_id res chain seq x y z
N MET A 1 -0.01 -10.38 -28.80
CA MET A 1 -0.31 -11.60 -28.01
C MET A 1 -1.64 -11.35 -27.31
N PRO A 2 -2.64 -12.23 -27.41
CA PRO A 2 -3.92 -12.03 -26.73
C PRO A 2 -3.74 -12.14 -25.21
N GLU A 3 -4.33 -11.21 -24.47
CA GLU A 3 -4.28 -11.16 -23.00
C GLU A 3 -5.68 -11.40 -22.43
N LEU A 4 -5.77 -12.18 -21.34
CA LEU A 4 -7.02 -12.50 -20.66
C LEU A 4 -6.84 -12.35 -19.15
N ILE A 5 -7.75 -11.63 -18.50
CA ILE A 5 -7.78 -11.49 -17.04
C ILE A 5 -8.81 -12.47 -16.47
N ILE A 6 -8.35 -13.41 -15.64
CA ILE A 6 -9.21 -14.40 -14.99
C ILE A 6 -9.31 -14.05 -13.50
N LYS A 7 -10.54 -13.77 -13.02
CA LYS A 7 -10.83 -13.59 -11.60
C LYS A 7 -11.34 -14.91 -11.02
N TYR A 8 -10.76 -15.36 -9.92
CA TYR A 8 -11.13 -16.59 -9.24
C TYR A 8 -11.10 -16.39 -7.73
N LYS A 9 -11.91 -17.17 -6.99
CA LYS A 9 -11.99 -17.12 -5.51
C LYS A 9 -11.26 -18.27 -4.84
N ASP A 10 -11.22 -19.44 -5.48
CA ASP A 10 -10.61 -20.65 -4.94
C ASP A 10 -9.12 -20.73 -5.30
N SER A 11 -8.27 -21.04 -4.32
CA SER A 11 -6.83 -21.22 -4.54
C SER A 11 -6.52 -22.40 -5.47
N LYS A 12 -7.35 -23.45 -5.48
CA LYS A 12 -7.16 -24.62 -6.36
C LYS A 12 -7.23 -24.26 -7.84
N THR A 13 -7.98 -23.22 -8.20
CA THR A 13 -8.08 -22.76 -9.59
C THR A 13 -6.73 -22.28 -10.12
N LEU A 14 -5.91 -21.65 -9.28
CA LEU A 14 -4.57 -21.19 -9.67
C LEU A 14 -3.62 -22.36 -9.97
N GLU A 15 -3.72 -23.46 -9.22
CA GLU A 15 -2.91 -24.65 -9.46
C GLU A 15 -3.21 -25.25 -10.84
N ILE A 16 -4.49 -25.40 -11.17
CA ILE A 16 -4.94 -25.91 -12.48
C ILE A 16 -4.48 -24.98 -13.61
N LEU A 17 -4.58 -23.66 -13.43
CA LEU A 17 -4.11 -22.68 -14.41
C LEU A 17 -2.60 -22.76 -14.64
N ASN A 18 -1.81 -23.02 -13.59
CA ASN A 18 -0.37 -23.23 -13.73
C ASN A 18 -0.05 -24.53 -14.47
N ASP A 19 -0.82 -25.60 -14.24
CA ASP A 19 -0.62 -26.86 -14.96
C ASP A 19 -0.99 -26.72 -16.44
N LEU A 20 -2.06 -26.01 -16.77
CA LEU A 20 -2.43 -25.71 -18.15
C LEU A 20 -1.38 -24.84 -18.86
N ALA A 21 -0.72 -23.92 -18.13
CA ALA A 21 0.32 -23.06 -18.71
C ALA A 21 1.48 -23.86 -19.31
N LYS A 22 1.81 -25.04 -18.73
CA LYS A 22 2.85 -25.94 -19.25
C LYS A 22 2.54 -26.49 -20.63
N TYR A 23 1.28 -26.61 -21.00
CA TYR A 23 0.85 -27.21 -22.27
C TYR A 23 0.57 -26.18 -23.36
N PHE A 24 0.17 -24.96 -22.97
CA PHE A 24 -0.32 -23.93 -23.89
C PHE A 24 0.63 -22.74 -24.06
N ASP A 25 1.85 -22.81 -23.50
CA ASP A 25 2.92 -21.83 -23.63
C ASP A 25 2.48 -20.37 -23.37
N TYR A 26 1.63 -20.19 -22.36
CA TYR A 26 1.22 -18.87 -21.87
C TYR A 26 1.86 -18.57 -20.53
N VAL A 27 2.08 -17.27 -20.26
CA VAL A 27 2.67 -16.80 -19.01
C VAL A 27 1.58 -16.22 -18.13
N ILE A 28 1.53 -16.66 -16.86
CA ILE A 28 0.65 -16.07 -15.86
C ILE A 28 1.40 -14.90 -15.21
N SER A 29 0.92 -13.69 -15.48
CA SER A 29 1.40 -12.47 -14.81
C SER A 29 0.40 -12.01 -13.76
N PHE A 30 0.87 -11.77 -12.55
CA PHE A 30 0.05 -11.13 -11.52
C PHE A 30 0.12 -9.61 -11.70
N PRO A 31 -1.01 -8.90 -11.70
CA PRO A 31 -0.98 -7.45 -11.63
C PRO A 31 -0.23 -7.07 -10.34
N LYS A 32 0.78 -6.20 -10.45
CA LYS A 32 1.41 -5.64 -9.26
C LYS A 32 0.31 -4.92 -8.48
N PRO A 33 0.21 -5.14 -7.15
CA PRO A 33 -0.65 -4.28 -6.35
C PRO A 33 -0.22 -2.84 -6.62
N GLU A 34 -1.19 -1.96 -6.87
CA GLU A 34 -0.92 -0.53 -6.95
C GLU A 34 -0.19 -0.13 -5.68
N LYS A 35 1.07 0.29 -5.82
CA LYS A 35 1.83 0.85 -4.70
C LYS A 35 1.16 2.17 -4.38
N ARG A 36 0.26 2.17 -3.39
CA ARG A 36 -0.25 3.41 -2.83
C ARG A 36 0.93 4.25 -2.37
N LYS A 37 0.93 5.53 -2.72
CA LYS A 37 1.99 6.42 -2.27
C LYS A 37 1.92 6.52 -0.76
N GLU A 38 2.97 6.07 -0.10
CA GLU A 38 3.17 6.25 1.33
C GLU A 38 4.03 7.49 1.53
N ILE A 39 3.49 8.49 2.22
CA ILE A 39 4.22 9.69 2.59
C ILE A 39 4.43 9.67 4.10
N LYS A 40 5.67 9.84 4.55
CA LYS A 40 6.00 9.96 5.98
C LYS A 40 6.22 11.43 6.32
N ILE A 41 5.41 11.97 7.22
CA ILE A 41 5.52 13.36 7.70
C ILE A 41 5.65 13.33 9.22
N ASN A 42 6.79 13.80 9.75
CA ASN A 42 7.03 13.92 11.20
C ASN A 42 6.67 12.67 12.02
N GLY A 43 7.01 11.48 11.51
CA GLY A 43 6.76 10.19 12.17
C GLY A 43 5.33 9.65 12.00
N VAL A 44 4.47 10.33 11.23
CA VAL A 44 3.13 9.87 10.82
C VAL A 44 3.20 9.33 9.39
N THR A 45 2.68 8.12 9.18
CA THR A 45 2.52 7.54 7.84
C THR A 45 1.16 7.91 7.28
N LEU A 46 1.15 8.57 6.12
CA LEU A 46 -0.03 8.88 5.33
C LEU A 46 -0.08 7.93 4.14
N ILE A 47 -1.25 7.34 3.91
CA ILE A 47 -1.51 6.45 2.78
C ILE A 47 -2.60 7.10 1.95
N GLU A 48 -2.26 7.47 0.71
CA GLU A 48 -3.24 8.02 -0.23
C GLU A 48 -4.30 6.96 -0.57
N ALA A 49 -5.57 7.35 -0.48
CA ALA A 49 -6.67 6.50 -0.92
C ALA A 49 -6.85 6.57 -2.45
N ASP A 50 -6.47 7.69 -3.06
CA ASP A 50 -6.53 8.00 -4.49
C ASP A 50 -5.41 8.99 -4.85
N ASP A 51 -4.84 8.85 -6.04
CA ASP A 51 -3.77 9.70 -6.60
C ASP A 51 -4.23 11.14 -6.87
N SER A 52 -5.54 11.40 -6.86
CA SER A 52 -6.13 12.74 -7.06
C SER A 52 -6.11 13.62 -5.81
N ILE A 53 -5.77 13.06 -4.64
CA ILE A 53 -5.85 13.75 -3.35
C ILE A 53 -4.58 14.59 -3.12
N ASP A 54 -4.75 15.90 -2.90
CA ASP A 54 -3.64 16.78 -2.53
C ASP A 54 -3.28 16.67 -1.03
N ILE A 55 -2.10 16.13 -0.74
CA ILE A 55 -1.56 15.92 0.61
C ILE A 55 -0.72 17.11 1.07
N THR A 56 -0.49 18.11 0.22
CA THR A 56 0.34 19.29 0.54
C THR A 56 -0.24 20.09 1.71
N GLY A 57 -1.57 20.18 1.80
CA GLY A 57 -2.25 20.80 2.95
C GLY A 57 -2.04 20.05 4.27
N LEU A 58 -2.07 18.71 4.24
CA LEU A 58 -1.79 17.88 5.41
C LEU A 58 -0.33 18.00 5.84
N SER A 59 0.61 18.03 4.88
CA SER A 59 2.03 18.30 5.13
C SER A 59 2.23 19.59 5.92
N ASN A 60 1.56 20.67 5.52
CA ASN A 60 1.67 21.96 6.19
C ASN A 60 1.06 21.95 7.60
N LEU A 61 -0.02 21.20 7.84
CA LEU A 61 -0.61 21.05 9.17
C LEU A 61 0.32 20.32 10.16
N PHE A 62 0.98 19.25 9.71
CA PHE A 62 1.90 18.48 10.55
C PHE A 62 3.27 19.15 10.70
N THR A 63 3.71 19.95 9.71
CA THR A 63 4.98 20.68 9.76
C THR A 63 4.85 22.00 10.53
N GLY A 64 3.76 22.76 10.33
CA GLY A 64 3.54 24.08 10.92
C GLY A 64 3.38 24.09 12.44
N LYS A 65 3.08 22.94 13.05
CA LYS A 65 3.07 22.78 14.51
C LYS A 65 4.38 22.27 15.09
N ASN A 66 5.39 21.97 14.27
CA ASN A 66 6.66 21.36 14.69
C ASN A 66 6.47 20.11 15.59
N MET A 67 5.35 19.40 15.39
CA MET A 67 4.96 18.26 16.22
C MET A 67 5.47 16.98 15.58
N ASN A 68 6.47 16.36 16.20
CA ASN A 68 6.93 15.03 15.85
C ASN A 68 6.11 13.99 16.63
N ALA A 69 5.50 13.03 15.93
CA ALA A 69 4.72 11.95 16.54
C ALA A 69 5.56 11.08 17.49
N GLU A 70 6.87 11.01 17.28
CA GLU A 70 7.81 10.36 18.18
C GLU A 70 7.93 11.12 19.51
N SER A 71 8.10 12.45 19.46
CA SER A 71 8.16 13.31 20.65
C SER A 71 6.84 13.26 21.44
N LEU A 72 5.70 13.31 20.76
CA LEU A 72 4.37 13.21 21.41
C LEU A 72 4.18 11.87 22.14
N ARG A 73 4.63 10.76 21.55
CA ARG A 73 4.61 9.45 22.20
C ARG A 73 5.50 9.42 23.44
N ASN A 74 6.69 9.99 23.34
CA ASN A 74 7.65 10.05 24.43
C ASN A 74 7.13 10.91 25.59
N GLU A 75 6.48 12.04 25.32
CA GLU A 75 5.87 12.89 26.35
C GLU A 75 4.64 12.23 26.99
N ALA A 76 3.74 11.66 26.20
CA ALA A 76 2.52 11.03 26.70
C ALA A 76 2.78 9.77 27.55
N TRP A 77 3.88 9.07 27.30
CA TRP A 77 4.27 7.85 28.03
C TRP A 77 5.27 8.08 29.18
N GLN A 78 5.55 9.33 29.55
CA GLN A 78 6.26 9.62 30.80
C GLN A 78 5.39 9.11 31.97
N ARG A 79 5.80 7.99 32.59
CA ARG A 79 5.23 7.59 33.89
C ARG A 79 5.56 8.71 34.88
N GLN A 80 4.54 9.45 35.31
CA GLN A 80 4.64 10.35 36.45
C GLN A 80 5.22 9.55 37.61
N LYS A 81 6.35 10.02 38.13
CA LYS A 81 7.10 9.36 39.20
C LYS A 81 6.50 9.67 40.55
#